data_AF-A0A4Q5Z6Q6-F1
#
_entry.id   AF-A0A4Q5Z6Q6-F1
#
_cell.length_a   1.000
_cell.length_b   1.000
_cell.length_c   1.000
_cell.angle_alpha   90.00
_cell.angle_beta   90.00
_cell.angle_gamma   90.00
#
_symmetry.space_group_name_H-M   'P 1'
#
loop_
_entity.id
_entity.type
_entity.pdbx_description
1 polymer ?
#
loop_
_entity_poly.entity_id
_entity_poly.type
_entity_poly.pdbx_seq_one_letter_code
_entity_poly.pdbx_strand_id
1 'polypeptide(L)' 'MQLMMYIGNDLIESVPLDKEQVPIPGYLGNIKRQLKEKYQDMIAESSERPDFLVIDRQPTASN' A
#
# COMPACT_ATOMS: atom_id res chain seq x y z
N MET A 1 5.94 -4.00 9.26
CA MET A 1 4.85 -3.18 8.70
C MET A 1 4.94 -3.05 7.18
N GLN A 2 3.79 -3.03 6.49
CA GLN A 2 3.68 -2.95 5.03
C GLN A 2 2.53 -2.01 4.64
N LEU A 3 2.67 -1.31 3.53
CA LEU A 3 1.60 -0.59 2.84
C LEU A 3 1.08 -1.47 1.71
N MET A 4 -0.18 -1.85 1.79
CA MET A 4 -0.85 -2.67 0.80
C MET A 4 -1.79 -1.79 -0.01
N MET A 5 -1.73 -1.90 -1.34
CA MET A 5 -2.65 -1.26 -2.27
C MET A 5 -3.63 -2.30 -2.81
N TYR A 6 -4.91 -1.97 -2.74
CA TYR A 6 -6.00 -2.76 -3.29
C TYR A 6 -6.72 -1.96 -4.37
N ILE A 7 -7.32 -2.65 -5.33
CA ILE A 7 -8.38 -2.12 -6.19
C ILE A 7 -9.54 -3.08 -6.02
N GLY A 8 -10.62 -2.62 -5.39
CA GLY A 8 -11.67 -3.52 -4.93
C GLY A 8 -11.17 -4.47 -3.84
N ASN A 9 -11.42 -5.76 -4.06
CA ASN A 9 -10.95 -6.84 -3.17
C ASN A 9 -9.60 -7.43 -3.57
N ASP A 10 -9.03 -6.96 -4.69
CA ASP A 10 -7.80 -7.51 -5.23
C ASP A 10 -6.57 -6.77 -4.68
N LEU A 11 -5.66 -7.54 -4.09
CA LEU A 11 -4.36 -7.02 -3.66
C LEU A 11 -3.47 -6.78 -4.89
N ILE A 12 -3.13 -5.52 -5.14
CA ILE A 12 -2.31 -5.12 -6.28
C ILE A 12 -0.83 -5.16 -5.92
N GLU A 13 -0.43 -4.53 -4.81
CA GLU A 13 0.96 -4.53 -4.36
C GLU A 13 1.07 -4.36 -2.84
N SER A 14 2.13 -4.93 -2.27
CA SER A 14 2.52 -4.75 -0.87
C SER A 14 3.94 -4.23 -0.79
N VAL A 15 4.12 -3.02 -0.27
CA VAL A 15 5.42 -2.35 -0.11
C VAL A 15 5.84 -2.39 1.35
N PRO A 16 7.08 -2.84 1.67
CA PRO A 16 7.59 -2.75 3.03
C PRO A 16 7.71 -1.29 3.47
N LEU A 17 7.31 -1.00 4.71
CA LEU A 17 7.45 0.33 5.30
C LEU A 17 8.58 0.34 6.32
N ASP A 18 9.36 1.41 6.30
CA ASP A 18 10.25 1.76 7.39
C ASP A 18 9.41 2.32 8.55
N LYS A 19 9.41 1.60 9.67
CA LYS A 19 8.62 1.93 10.85
C LYS A 19 9.04 3.28 11.46
N GLU A 20 10.32 3.63 11.35
CA GLU A 20 10.86 4.88 11.90
C GLU A 20 10.42 6.09 11.08
N GLN A 21 10.14 5.90 9.79
CA GLN A 21 9.73 6.98 8.88
C GLN A 21 8.23 7.21 8.82
N VAL A 22 7.40 6.27 9.29
CA VAL A 22 5.93 6.39 9.22
C VAL A 22 5.36 7.62 9.94
N PRO A 23 5.89 8.05 11.11
CA PRO A 23 5.45 9.29 11.75
C PRO A 23 5.84 10.55 10.96
N ILE A 24 6.79 10.46 10.02
CA ILE A 24 7.28 11.60 9.26
C ILE A 24 6.24 12.02 8.22
N PRO A 25 5.73 13.26 8.28
CA PRO A 25 4.77 13.76 7.31
C PRO A 25 5.26 13.59 5.87
N GLY A 26 4.39 13.10 4.99
CA GLY A 26 4.68 12.92 3.58
C GLY A 26 5.32 11.56 3.20
N TYR A 27 5.89 10.81 4.14
CA TYR A 27 6.50 9.49 3.84
C TYR A 27 5.51 8.55 3.16
N LEU A 28 4.37 8.27 3.82
CA LEU A 28 3.32 7.42 3.23
C LEU A 28 2.70 8.04 1.97
N GLY A 29 2.57 9.37 1.93
CA GLY A 29 2.00 10.08 0.79
C GLY A 29 2.83 9.90 -0.48
N ASN A 30 4.15 9.98 -0.36
CA ASN A 30 5.09 9.77 -1.46
C ASN A 30 4.97 8.35 -2.02
N ILE A 31 4.93 7.34 -1.14
CA ILE A 31 4.78 5.94 -1.56
C ILE A 31 3.42 5.72 -2.24
N LYS A 32 2.33 6.24 -1.67
CA LYS A 32 0.99 6.16 -2.29
C LYS A 32 0.95 6.81 -3.67
N ARG A 33 1.63 7.95 -3.86
CA ARG A 33 1.71 8.62 -5.17
C ARG A 33 2.47 7.76 -6.19
N GLN A 34 3.62 7.23 -5.80
CA GLN A 34 4.40 6.32 -6.65
C GLN A 34 3.58 5.09 -7.07
N LEU A 35 2.81 4.50 -6.15
CA LEU A 35 1.94 3.36 -6.46
C LEU A 35 0.82 3.75 -7.44
N LYS A 36 0.20 4.91 -7.27
CA LYS A 36 -0.82 5.40 -8.21
C LYS A 36 -0.25 5.67 -9.60
N GLU A 37 0.94 6.24 -9.70
CA GLU A 37 1.63 6.46 -10.97
C GLU A 37 2.00 5.13 -11.64
N LYS A 38 2.53 4.18 -10.86
CA LYS A 38 2.92 2.84 -11.33
C LYS A 38 1.74 2.05 -11.92
N TYR A 39 0.54 2.19 -11.32
CA TYR A 39 -0.66 1.45 -11.72
C TYR A 39 -1.73 2.36 -12.34
N GLN A 40 -1.34 3.50 -12.91
CA GLN A 40 -2.30 4.49 -13.42
C GLN A 40 -3.27 3.92 -14.46
N ASP A 41 -2.79 3.05 -15.35
CA ASP A 41 -3.60 2.48 -16.43
C ASP A 41 -4.65 1.53 -15.86
N MET A 42 -4.24 0.66 -14.93
CA MET A 42 -5.14 -0.25 -14.20
C MET A 42 -6.18 0.50 -13.37
N ILE A 43 -5.79 1.60 -12.73
CA ILE A 43 -6.72 2.47 -11.98
C ILE A 43 -7.71 3.15 -12.94
N ALA A 44 -7.26 3.57 -14.12
CA ALA A 44 -8.12 4.23 -15.11
C ALA A 44 -9.14 3.27 -15.75
N GLU A 45 -8.79 1.99 -15.89
CA GLU A 45 -9.68 0.94 -16.41
C GLU A 45 -10.65 0.40 -15.35
N SER A 46 -10.33 0.57 -14.07
CA SER A 46 -11.17 0.11 -12.96
C SER A 46 -12.28 1.10 -12.63
N SER A 47 -13.48 0.59 -12.36
CA SER A 47 -14.57 1.37 -11.76
C SER A 47 -14.36 1.65 -10.27
N GLU A 48 -13.43 0.94 -9.63
CA GLU A 48 -13.13 1.05 -8.20
C GLU A 48 -11.88 1.88 -7.96
N ARG A 49 -11.91 2.65 -6.87
CA ARG A 49 -10.77 3.46 -6.47
C ARG A 49 -9.73 2.61 -5.75
N PRO A 50 -8.44 2.98 -5.83
CA PRO A 50 -7.41 2.29 -5.08
C PRO A 50 -7.53 2.60 -3.59
N ASP A 51 -7.54 1.54 -2.79
CA ASP A 51 -7.51 1.59 -1.33
C ASP A 51 -6.13 1.24 -0.80
N PHE A 52 -5.78 1.82 0.35
CA PHE A 52 -4.47 1.64 0.96
C PHE A 52 -4.59 1.25 2.42
N LEU A 53 -4.04 0.10 2.77
CA LEU A 53 -4.01 -0.41 4.14
C LEU A 53 -2.58 -0.49 4.66
N VAL A 54 -2.34 -0.02 5.89
CA VAL A 54 -1.09 -0.27 6.59
C VAL A 54 -1.30 -1.48 7.51
N ILE A 55 -0.52 -2.54 7.30
CA ILE A 55 -0.61 -3.76 8.10
C ILE A 55 0.71 -3.99 8.82
N ASP A 56 0.66 -4.22 10.13
CA ASP A 56 1.79 -4.76 10.86
C ASP A 56 1.70 -6.29 10.88
N ARG A 57 2.33 -6.94 9.90
CA ARG A 57 2.51 -8.40 9.93
C ARG A 57 3.52 -8.71 11.03
N GLN A 58 3.04 -9.07 12.22
CA GLN A 58 3.86 -9.85 13.15
C GLN A 58 4.08 -11.23 12.52
N PRO A 59 5.31 -11.76 12.49
CA PRO A 59 5.50 -13.16 12.14
C PRO A 59 4.74 -13.99 13.19
N THR A 60 3.63 -14.61 12.77
CA THR A 60 3.00 -15.65 13.57
C THR A 60 3.98 -16.81 13.63
N ALA A 61 4.74 -16.90 14.73
CA ALA A 61 5.42 -18.13 15.10
C ALA A 61 4.33 -19.21 15.14
N SER A 62 4.31 -20.07 14.11
CA SER A 62 3.51 -21.28 14.12
C SER A 62 4.27 -22.25 15.02
N ASN A 63 3.84 -22.36 16.28
CA ASN A 63 4.25 -23.43 17.19
C ASN A 63 3.42 -24.68 16.93
#